data_AF-A0A316D6L1-F1
#
_entry.id   AF-A0A316D6L1-F1
#
_cell.length_a   1.000
_cell.length_b   1.000
_cell.length_c   1.000
_cell.angle_alpha   90.00
_cell.angle_beta   90.00
_cell.angle_gamma   90.00
#
_symmetry.space_group_name_H-M   'P 1'
#
loop_
_entity.id
_entity.type
_entity.pdbx_description
1 polymer ?
#
loop_
_entity_poly.entity_id
_entity_poly.type
_entity_poly.pdbx_seq_one_letter_code
_entity_poly.pdbx_strand_id
1 'polypeptide(L)'
;MTDSVTPRSTVNSSPTPSRSLLYWVTIAIRLVLGAVFLYSAVTKIADVYSFGLVLQSYDLLPDPMIKPLAILLPLVELVLGAAVLFKPTARYASLGIGLISLLFTFVMISKWGVVMPYGCGCFGPTEATPVGIVDVGKDVLLVIGAGLVLFRR
;
A
#
# COMPACT_ATOMS: atom_id res chain seq x y z
N MET A 1 69.65 9.37 -3.62
CA MET A 1 68.49 8.96 -2.81
C MET A 1 67.24 9.49 -3.48
N THR A 2 66.41 8.59 -4.00
CA THR A 2 65.15 8.87 -4.71
C THR A 2 64.00 8.82 -3.71
N ASP A 3 63.37 9.96 -3.43
CA ASP A 3 62.11 9.97 -2.67
C ASP A 3 60.93 9.94 -3.64
N SER A 4 60.40 8.74 -3.82
CA SER A 4 59.14 8.45 -4.49
C SER A 4 58.02 8.32 -3.45
N VAL A 5 57.15 9.32 -3.29
CA VAL A 5 55.91 9.18 -2.50
C VAL A 5 54.73 9.93 -3.13
N THR A 6 54.01 9.18 -3.97
CA THR A 6 52.55 9.07 -4.24
C THR A 6 51.63 10.30 -4.49
N PRO A 7 50.74 10.21 -5.51
CA PRO A 7 49.74 11.22 -5.83
C PRO A 7 48.54 11.22 -4.86
N ARG A 8 48.06 12.44 -4.55
CA ARG A 8 46.90 12.75 -3.71
C ARG A 8 45.62 12.11 -4.27
N SER A 9 45.04 11.17 -3.51
CA SER A 9 43.75 10.53 -3.83
C SER A 9 42.62 11.55 -3.81
N THR A 10 41.98 11.74 -4.97
CA THR A 10 40.72 12.46 -5.11
C THR A 10 39.60 11.67 -4.42
N VAL A 11 39.23 12.08 -3.20
CA VAL A 11 38.02 11.58 -2.54
C VAL A 11 36.82 12.06 -3.34
N ASN A 12 36.30 11.18 -4.19
CA ASN A 12 35.09 11.43 -4.96
C ASN A 12 33.89 11.33 -4.01
N SER A 13 33.45 12.46 -3.47
CA SER A 13 32.24 12.55 -2.64
C SER A 13 31.02 12.40 -3.53
N SER A 14 30.51 11.17 -3.66
CA SER A 14 29.20 10.91 -4.23
C SER A 14 28.13 11.68 -3.44
N PRO A 15 27.10 12.24 -4.10
CA PRO A 15 26.05 12.98 -3.42
C PRO A 15 25.22 12.02 -2.56
N THR A 16 25.55 11.88 -1.28
CA THR A 16 24.65 11.24 -0.33
C THR A 16 23.39 12.09 -0.25
N PRO A 17 22.19 11.54 -0.53
CA PRO A 17 20.95 12.29 -0.42
C PRO A 17 20.88 12.95 0.95
N SER A 18 20.64 14.27 0.98
CA SER A 18 20.61 15.02 2.22
C SER A 18 19.58 14.41 3.16
N ARG A 19 19.96 14.22 4.43
CA ARG A 19 19.07 13.61 5.45
C ARG A 19 17.71 14.32 5.54
N SER A 20 17.65 15.60 5.18
CA SER A 20 16.41 16.40 5.12
C SER A 20 15.48 15.98 3.98
N LEU A 21 15.98 15.69 2.78
CA LEU A 21 15.15 15.24 1.66
C LEU A 21 14.47 13.90 1.97
N LEU A 22 15.24 12.95 2.51
CA LEU A 22 14.74 11.63 2.91
C LEU A 22 13.65 11.72 3.99
N TYR A 23 13.78 12.66 4.94
CA TYR A 23 12.78 12.90 5.98
C TYR A 23 11.46 13.39 5.38
N TRP A 24 11.51 14.38 4.49
CA TRP A 24 10.31 14.91 3.81
C TRP A 24 9.64 13.88 2.91
N VAL A 25 10.43 13.08 2.18
CA VAL A 25 9.91 11.96 1.36
C VAL A 25 9.17 10.95 2.23
N THR A 26 9.72 10.58 3.39
CA THR A 26 9.08 9.62 4.30
C THR A 26 7.77 10.17 4.88
N ILE A 27 7.71 11.47 5.16
CA ILE A 27 6.46 12.13 5.58
C ILE A 27 5.44 12.12 4.45
N ALA A 28 5.83 12.49 3.24
CA ALA A 28 4.95 12.51 2.08
C ALA A 28 4.35 11.13 1.81
N ILE A 29 5.18 10.06 1.83
CA ILE A 29 4.71 8.68 1.65
C ILE A 29 3.70 8.30 2.74
N ARG A 30 3.94 8.66 4.01
CA ARG A 30 2.99 8.38 5.10
C ARG A 30 1.66 9.09 4.93
N LEU A 31 1.67 10.35 4.49
CA LEU A 31 0.45 11.11 4.22
C LEU A 31 -0.33 10.47 3.08
N VAL A 32 0.34 10.07 1.99
CA VAL A 32 -0.28 9.39 0.86
C VAL A 32 -0.87 8.04 1.29
N LEU A 33 -0.11 7.20 2.01
CA LEU A 33 -0.60 5.91 2.50
C LEU A 33 -1.84 6.08 3.37
N GLY A 34 -1.82 7.03 4.31
CA GLY A 34 -2.96 7.31 5.18
C GLY A 34 -4.17 7.79 4.38
N ALA A 35 -3.98 8.74 3.46
CA ALA A 35 -5.06 9.27 2.63
C ALA A 35 -5.71 8.18 1.75
N VAL A 36 -4.91 7.32 1.12
CA VAL A 36 -5.40 6.23 0.28
C VAL A 36 -6.22 5.22 1.09
N PHE A 37 -5.72 4.79 2.25
CA PHE A 37 -6.44 3.84 3.11
C PHE A 37 -7.71 4.42 3.70
N LEU A 38 -7.69 5.69 4.14
CA LEU A 38 -8.88 6.38 4.62
C LEU A 38 -9.92 6.53 3.51
N TYR A 39 -9.51 6.92 2.30
CA TYR A 39 -10.40 7.03 1.16
C TYR A 39 -11.02 5.67 0.79
N SER A 40 -10.20 4.61 0.69
CA SER A 40 -10.66 3.24 0.43
C SER A 40 -11.64 2.74 1.50
N ALA A 41 -11.35 2.97 2.77
CA ALA A 41 -12.23 2.58 3.86
C ALA A 41 -13.59 3.29 3.79
N VAL A 42 -13.58 4.61 3.56
CA VAL A 42 -14.81 5.42 3.48
C VAL A 42 -15.68 4.95 2.30
N THR A 43 -15.10 4.69 1.13
CA THR A 43 -15.90 4.24 -0.03
C THR A 43 -16.49 2.85 0.19
N LYS A 44 -15.78 1.93 0.85
CA LYS A 44 -16.29 0.60 1.21
C LYS A 44 -17.34 0.63 2.32
N ILE A 45 -17.20 1.53 3.31
CA ILE A 45 -18.20 1.71 4.38
C ILE A 45 -19.47 2.38 3.85
N ALA A 46 -19.34 3.30 2.89
CA ALA A 46 -20.48 3.96 2.27
C ALA A 46 -21.43 2.96 1.56
N ASP A 47 -20.88 1.90 0.98
CA ASP A 47 -21.64 0.83 0.35
C ASP A 47 -21.08 -0.56 0.68
N VAL A 48 -21.33 -1.00 1.92
CA VAL A 48 -20.93 -2.33 2.41
C VAL A 48 -21.57 -3.46 1.59
N TYR A 49 -22.78 -3.23 1.06
CA TYR A 49 -23.49 -4.25 0.29
C TYR A 49 -22.78 -4.54 -1.03
N SER A 50 -22.47 -3.49 -1.81
CA SER A 50 -21.72 -3.64 -3.06
C SER A 50 -20.31 -4.17 -2.81
N PHE A 51 -19.66 -3.77 -1.71
CA PHE A 51 -18.37 -4.35 -1.34
C PHE A 51 -18.46 -5.84 -0.99
N GLY A 52 -19.56 -6.29 -0.38
CA GLY A 52 -19.85 -7.72 -0.19
C GLY A 52 -19.97 -8.47 -1.52
N LEU A 53 -20.59 -7.88 -2.54
CA LEU A 53 -20.69 -8.47 -3.88
C LEU A 53 -19.34 -8.53 -4.59
N VAL A 54 -18.49 -7.50 -4.41
CA VAL A 54 -17.08 -7.54 -4.84
C VAL A 54 -16.38 -8.74 -4.20
N LEU A 55 -16.46 -8.91 -2.87
CA LEU A 55 -15.83 -10.03 -2.16
C LEU A 55 -16.36 -11.39 -2.63
N GLN A 56 -17.67 -11.48 -2.93
CA GLN A 56 -18.27 -12.68 -3.49
C GLN A 56 -17.71 -13.00 -4.88
N SER A 57 -17.56 -12.00 -5.75
CA SER A 57 -17.06 -12.19 -7.12
C SER A 57 -15.61 -12.69 -7.18
N TYR A 58 -14.86 -12.58 -6.08
CA TYR A 58 -13.52 -13.14 -5.98
C TYR A 58 -13.53 -14.67 -5.83
N ASP A 59 -14.63 -15.33 -5.48
CA ASP A 59 -14.76 -16.80 -5.28
C ASP A 59 -13.68 -17.44 -4.38
N LEU A 60 -13.00 -16.63 -3.55
CA LEU A 60 -11.90 -17.06 -2.68
C LEU A 60 -12.35 -17.31 -1.23
N LEU A 61 -13.54 -16.81 -0.87
CA LEU A 61 -14.06 -16.80 0.49
C LEU A 61 -15.36 -17.60 0.55
N PRO A 62 -15.59 -18.36 1.63
CA PRO A 62 -16.86 -19.02 1.84
C PRO A 62 -17.95 -18.01 2.20
N ASP A 63 -19.18 -18.23 1.72
CA ASP A 63 -20.34 -17.35 1.94
C ASP A 63 -20.54 -16.78 3.36
N PRO A 64 -20.41 -17.57 4.46
CA PRO A 64 -20.57 -17.03 5.81
C PRO A 64 -19.50 -16.01 6.21
N MET A 65 -18.33 -16.02 5.56
CA MET A 65 -17.24 -15.08 5.83
C MET A 65 -17.35 -13.77 5.06
N ILE A 66 -18.15 -13.70 4.00
CA ILE A 66 -18.27 -12.50 3.15
C ILE A 66 -18.82 -11.32 3.94
N LYS A 67 -19.93 -11.51 4.66
CA LYS A 67 -20.57 -10.46 5.47
C LYS A 67 -19.67 -9.88 6.57
N PRO A 68 -19.04 -10.68 7.44
CA PRO A 68 -18.16 -10.12 8.46
C PRO A 68 -16.93 -9.46 7.84
N LEU A 69 -16.36 -10.00 6.76
CA LEU A 69 -15.18 -9.43 6.14
C LEU A 69 -15.49 -8.10 5.42
N ALA A 70 -16.68 -7.97 4.81
CA ALA A 70 -17.16 -6.73 4.20
C ALA A 70 -17.24 -5.57 5.20
N ILE A 71 -17.40 -5.84 6.50
CA ILE A 71 -17.47 -4.84 7.56
C ILE A 71 -16.11 -4.66 8.26
N LEU A 72 -15.45 -5.77 8.61
CA LEU A 72 -14.22 -5.73 9.38
C LEU A 72 -13.05 -5.17 8.57
N LEU A 73 -12.95 -5.52 7.29
CA LEU A 73 -11.82 -5.11 6.47
C LEU A 73 -11.76 -3.58 6.27
N PRO A 74 -12.86 -2.87 5.91
CA PRO A 74 -12.85 -1.41 5.85
C PRO A 74 -12.58 -0.74 7.19
N LEU A 75 -13.05 -1.32 8.31
CA LEU A 75 -12.77 -0.79 9.65
C LEU A 75 -11.27 -0.88 9.99
N VAL A 76 -10.64 -2.00 9.67
CA VAL A 76 -9.20 -2.18 9.85
C VAL A 76 -8.42 -1.21 8.96
N GLU A 77 -8.83 -1.05 7.70
CA GLU A 77 -8.25 -0.06 6.77
C GLU A 77 -8.36 1.37 7.31
N LEU A 78 -9.52 1.73 7.88
CA LEU A 78 -9.75 3.05 8.48
C LEU A 78 -8.82 3.30 9.67
N VAL A 79 -8.72 2.33 10.58
CA VAL A 79 -7.87 2.43 11.78
C VAL A 79 -6.41 2.53 11.38
N LEU A 80 -5.95 1.71 10.43
CA LEU A 80 -4.56 1.74 9.95
C LEU A 80 -4.24 3.03 9.19
N GLY A 81 -5.17 3.50 8.35
CA GLY A 81 -5.06 4.75 7.61
C GLY A 81 -4.98 5.96 8.53
N ALA A 82 -5.73 5.98 9.63
CA ALA A 82 -5.60 7.01 10.65
C ALA A 82 -4.30 6.85 11.46
N ALA A 83 -3.97 5.63 11.88
CA ALA A 83 -2.82 5.34 12.73
C ALA A 83 -1.47 5.63 12.05
N VAL A 84 -1.38 5.51 10.73
CA VAL A 84 -0.11 5.80 10.01
C VAL A 84 0.23 7.29 10.01
N LEU A 85 -0.77 8.17 10.20
CA LEU A 85 -0.58 9.63 10.28
C LEU A 85 0.11 10.04 11.59
N PHE A 86 -0.19 9.35 12.69
CA PHE A 86 0.42 9.60 13.99
C PHE A 86 1.82 8.97 14.10
N LYS A 87 2.82 9.76 14.51
CA LYS A 87 4.21 9.27 14.60
C LYS A 87 4.43 8.03 15.47
N PRO A 88 3.86 7.88 16.69
CA PRO A 88 4.15 6.73 17.54
C PRO A 88 3.60 5.41 17.00
N THR A 89 2.45 5.45 16.32
CA THR A 89 1.76 4.27 15.78
C THR A 89 2.17 3.93 14.35
N ALA A 90 2.87 4.85 13.66
CA ALA A 90 3.24 4.71 12.26
C ALA A 90 3.94 3.38 11.90
N ARG A 91 4.79 2.86 12.78
CA ARG A 91 5.49 1.59 12.53
C ARG A 91 4.51 0.42 12.45
N TYR A 92 3.64 0.26 13.44
CA TYR A 92 2.66 -0.81 13.45
C TYR A 92 1.62 -0.63 12.34
N ALA A 93 1.19 0.61 12.11
CA ALA A 93 0.25 0.94 11.05
C ALA A 93 0.81 0.63 9.65
N SER A 94 2.07 0.98 9.38
CA SER A 94 2.72 0.65 8.10
C SER A 94 2.90 -0.86 7.89
N LEU A 95 3.15 -1.64 8.95
CA LEU A 95 3.14 -3.11 8.85
C LEU A 95 1.76 -3.63 8.46
N GLY A 96 0.71 -3.18 9.15
CA GLY A 96 -0.67 -3.59 8.83
C GLY A 96 -1.09 -3.22 7.42
N ILE A 97 -0.80 -1.98 7.00
CA ILE A 97 -1.02 -1.49 5.63
C ILE A 97 -0.32 -2.39 4.62
N GLY A 98 0.97 -2.67 4.82
CA GLY A 98 1.75 -3.53 3.94
C GLY A 98 1.19 -4.95 3.84
N LEU A 99 0.78 -5.54 4.96
CA LEU A 99 0.19 -6.89 4.98
C LEU A 99 -1.14 -6.96 4.24
N ILE A 100 -2.03 -5.99 4.47
CA ILE A 100 -3.33 -5.93 3.78
C ILE A 100 -3.13 -5.70 2.28
N SER A 101 -2.30 -4.73 1.90
CA SER A 101 -2.00 -4.48 0.48
C SER A 101 -1.36 -5.70 -0.19
N LEU A 102 -0.50 -6.46 0.51
CA LEU A 102 0.10 -7.68 -0.02
C LEU A 102 -0.95 -8.78 -0.22
N LEU A 103 -1.88 -8.94 0.73
CA LEU A 103 -3.00 -9.88 0.60
C LEU A 103 -3.89 -9.51 -0.60
N PHE A 104 -4.27 -8.24 -0.75
CA PHE A 104 -5.04 -7.77 -1.91
C PHE A 104 -4.28 -7.96 -3.23
N THR A 105 -2.98 -7.68 -3.25
CA THR A 105 -2.12 -7.93 -4.41
C THR A 105 -2.18 -9.41 -4.82
N PHE A 106 -2.06 -10.33 -3.87
CA PHE A 106 -2.13 -11.76 -4.14
C PHE A 106 -3.50 -12.19 -4.70
N VAL A 107 -4.58 -11.65 -4.14
CA VAL A 107 -5.96 -11.87 -4.62
C VAL A 107 -6.13 -11.36 -6.05
N MET A 108 -5.65 -10.16 -6.37
CA MET A 108 -5.74 -9.59 -7.72
C MET A 108 -4.91 -10.36 -8.74
N ILE A 109 -3.68 -10.77 -8.39
CA ILE A 109 -2.84 -11.61 -9.26
C ILE A 109 -3.53 -12.95 -9.55
N SER A 110 -4.25 -13.52 -8.58
CA SER A 110 -4.99 -14.78 -8.77
C SER A 110 -6.15 -14.65 -9.75
N LYS A 111 -6.69 -13.44 -9.94
CA LYS A 111 -7.76 -13.12 -10.89
C LYS A 111 -7.27 -12.29 -12.09
N TRP A 112 -5.97 -12.36 -12.39
CA TRP A 112 -5.37 -11.59 -13.47
C TRP A 112 -6.03 -11.92 -14.82
N GLY A 113 -6.48 -10.89 -15.55
CA GLY A 113 -7.14 -11.05 -16.85
C GLY A 113 -8.59 -11.54 -16.78
N VAL A 114 -9.15 -11.74 -15.59
CA VAL A 114 -10.58 -12.02 -15.40
C VAL A 114 -11.35 -10.70 -15.38
N VAL A 115 -12.48 -10.64 -16.09
CA VAL A 115 -13.40 -9.50 -16.04
C VAL A 115 -14.23 -9.60 -14.78
N MET A 116 -14.05 -8.65 -13.88
CA MET A 116 -14.77 -8.60 -12.62
C MET A 116 -16.01 -7.71 -12.79
N PRO A 117 -17.22 -8.18 -12.43
CA PRO A 117 -18.47 -7.42 -12.65
C PRO A 117 -18.53 -6.10 -11.88
N TYR A 118 -17.77 -5.99 -10.78
CA TYR A 118 -17.68 -4.80 -9.93
C TYR A 118 -16.26 -4.18 -9.93
N GLY A 119 -15.42 -4.54 -10.91
CA GLY A 119 -14.00 -4.16 -10.98
C GLY A 119 -13.13 -4.74 -9.85
N CYS A 120 -11.95 -4.15 -9.64
CA CYS A 120 -11.01 -4.57 -8.60
C CYS A 120 -11.48 -4.25 -7.17
N GLY A 121 -12.43 -3.31 -7.01
CA GLY A 121 -13.08 -3.02 -5.73
C GLY A 121 -12.23 -2.28 -4.69
N CYS A 122 -10.94 -2.00 -4.97
CA CYS A 122 -10.04 -1.31 -4.03
C CYS A 122 -10.51 0.11 -3.66
N PHE A 123 -11.26 0.78 -4.53
CA PHE A 123 -11.80 2.13 -4.29
C PHE A 123 -13.33 2.19 -4.28
N GLY A 124 -13.99 1.04 -4.10
CA GLY A 124 -15.44 0.88 -4.25
C GLY A 124 -15.81 0.16 -5.56
N PRO A 125 -17.09 -0.13 -5.77
CA PRO A 125 -17.57 -0.79 -6.98
C PRO A 125 -17.35 0.12 -8.19
N THR A 126 -16.73 -0.41 -9.24
CA THR A 126 -16.58 0.26 -10.54
C THR A 126 -17.27 -0.54 -11.63
N GLU A 127 -17.35 0.03 -12.83
CA GLU A 127 -17.78 -0.68 -14.03
C GLU A 127 -16.97 -1.96 -14.24
N ALA A 128 -17.55 -2.91 -14.97
CA ALA A 128 -16.92 -4.18 -15.26
C ALA A 128 -15.62 -3.98 -16.06
N THR A 129 -14.49 -4.29 -15.43
CA THR A 129 -13.17 -4.12 -16.02
C THR A 129 -12.32 -5.37 -15.79
N PRO A 130 -11.45 -5.74 -16.75
CA PRO A 130 -10.47 -6.78 -16.52
C PRO A 130 -9.44 -6.30 -15.49
N VAL A 131 -9.05 -7.20 -14.59
CA VAL A 131 -7.95 -6.91 -13.65
C VAL A 131 -6.66 -6.70 -14.46
N GLY A 132 -6.18 -5.46 -14.45
CA GLY A 132 -5.05 -5.03 -15.27
C GLY A 132 -3.77 -4.77 -14.46
N ILE A 133 -2.68 -4.52 -15.18
CA ILE A 133 -1.38 -4.18 -14.58
C ILE A 133 -1.42 -2.90 -13.75
N VAL A 134 -2.34 -1.99 -14.06
CA VAL A 134 -2.51 -0.72 -13.35
C VAL A 134 -3.07 -0.95 -11.94
N ASP A 135 -3.98 -1.91 -11.77
CA ASP A 135 -4.59 -2.19 -10.46
C ASP A 135 -3.57 -2.85 -9.53
N VAL A 136 -2.85 -3.86 -10.05
CA VAL A 136 -1.75 -4.51 -9.31
C VAL A 136 -0.61 -3.53 -9.04
N GLY A 137 -0.29 -2.65 -10.00
CA GLY A 137 0.77 -1.65 -9.85
C GLY A 137 0.52 -0.67 -8.71
N LYS A 138 -0.73 -0.25 -8.49
CA LYS A 138 -1.11 0.61 -7.36
C LYS A 138 -0.84 -0.08 -6.03
N ASP A 139 -1.26 -1.33 -5.87
CA ASP A 139 -1.07 -2.05 -4.61
C ASP A 139 0.40 -2.37 -4.34
N VAL A 140 1.17 -2.74 -5.37
CA VAL A 140 2.63 -2.92 -5.26
C VAL A 140 3.30 -1.61 -4.83
N LEU A 141 2.87 -0.47 -5.37
CA LEU A 141 3.39 0.84 -4.96
C LEU A 141 3.10 1.13 -3.48
N LEU A 142 1.91 0.77 -2.99
CA LEU A 142 1.55 0.90 -1.58
C LEU A 142 2.41 -0.01 -0.69
N VAL A 143 2.66 -1.25 -1.11
CA VAL A 143 3.56 -2.19 -0.40
C VAL A 143 4.98 -1.64 -0.32
N ILE A 144 5.52 -1.12 -1.43
CA ILE A 144 6.86 -0.51 -1.46
C ILE A 144 6.89 0.73 -0.55
N GLY A 145 5.88 1.59 -0.61
CA GLY A 145 5.75 2.77 0.24
C GLY A 145 5.72 2.40 1.72
N ALA A 146 4.93 1.40 2.09
CA ALA A 146 4.85 0.89 3.45
C ALA A 146 6.20 0.32 3.92
N GLY A 147 6.87 -0.47 3.08
CA GLY A 147 8.20 -0.99 3.33
C GLY A 147 9.22 0.12 3.57
N LEU A 148 9.26 1.14 2.71
CA LEU A 148 10.17 2.28 2.85
C LEU A 148 9.96 3.04 4.17
N VAL A 149 8.72 3.20 4.61
CA VAL A 149 8.41 3.83 5.91
C VAL A 149 8.88 2.96 7.08
N LEU A 150 8.82 1.63 6.95
CA LEU A 150 9.27 0.69 7.98
C LEU A 150 10.79 0.61 8.08
N PHE A 151 11.50 0.53 6.96
CA PHE A 151 12.96 0.41 6.93
C PHE A 151 13.68 1.71 7.30
N ARG A 152 12.99 2.86 7.23
CA ARG A 152 13.57 4.19 7.53
C ARG A 152 13.14 4.79 8.87
N ARG A 153 12.44 4.03 9.70
CA ARG A 153 11.99 4.41 11.06
C ARG A 153 12.78 3.67 12.11
#